data_AF-A0A800DT55-F1
#
_entry.id   AF-A0A800DT55-F1
#
_cell.length_a   1.000
_cell.length_b   1.000
_cell.length_c   1.000
_cell.angle_alpha   90.00
_cell.angle_beta   90.00
_cell.angle_gamma   90.00
#
_symmetry.space_group_name_H-M   'P 1'
#
loop_
_entity.id
_entity.type
_entity.pdbx_description
1 polymer ?
#
loop_
_entity_poly.entity_id
_entity_poly.type
_entity_poly.pdbx_seq_one_letter_code
_entity_poly.pdbx_strand_id
1 'polypeptide(L)' 'MAKKIKDDFELQVSYEAVERLRRALGHAQRIPQPEIRKDCSDSLQIWIDRIDREIEEYLARKAGATSAEKKSIKAASG' A
#
# COMPACT_ATOMS: atom_id res chain seq x y z
N MET A 1 -19.52 -7.53 9.19
CA MET A 1 -19.46 -7.60 7.70
C MET A 1 -19.02 -6.28 7.07
N ALA A 2 -19.58 -5.12 7.48
CA ALA A 2 -19.22 -3.80 6.93
C ALA A 2 -17.74 -3.39 7.07
N LYS A 3 -17.08 -3.71 8.20
CA LYS A 3 -15.67 -3.36 8.43
C LYS A 3 -14.72 -3.98 7.40
N LYS A 4 -14.91 -5.26 7.09
CA LYS A 4 -14.08 -5.99 6.13
C LYS A 4 -14.18 -5.42 4.71
N ILE A 5 -15.39 -5.04 4.28
CA ILE A 5 -15.64 -4.43 2.97
C ILE A 5 -14.94 -3.07 2.87
N LYS A 6 -15.02 -2.27 3.95
CA LYS A 6 -14.33 -0.98 4.02
C LYS A 6 -12.81 -1.15 3.93
N ASP A 7 -12.24 -2.07 4.70
CA ASP A 7 -10.78 -2.27 4.71
C ASP A 7 -10.27 -2.81 3.35
N ASP A 8 -11.03 -3.68 2.68
CA ASP A 8 -10.69 -4.18 1.34
C ASP A 8 -10.78 -3.06 0.28
N PHE A 9 -11.74 -2.14 0.41
CA PHE A 9 -11.86 -0.96 -0.45
C PHE A 9 -10.71 0.04 -0.24
N GLU A 10 -10.35 0.35 1.01
CA GLU A 10 -9.22 1.23 1.33
C GLU A 10 -7.90 0.66 0.78
N LEU A 11 -7.70 -0.65 0.89
CA LEU A 11 -6.54 -1.33 0.30
C LEU A 11 -6.50 -1.18 -1.24
N GLN A 12 -7.64 -1.34 -1.91
CA GLN A 12 -7.74 -1.17 -3.36
C GLN A 12 -7.40 0.27 -3.78
N VAL A 13 -7.89 1.27 -3.03
CA VAL A 13 -7.59 2.69 -3.28
C VAL A 13 -6.09 2.96 -3.13
N SER A 14 -5.43 2.38 -2.13
CA SER A 14 -3.98 2.54 -1.93
C SER A 14 -3.18 1.97 -3.10
N TYR A 15 -3.53 0.77 -3.60
CA TYR A 15 -2.89 0.22 -4.80
C TYR A 15 -3.06 1.11 -6.03
N GLU A 16 -4.28 1.63 -6.25
CA GLU A 16 -4.53 2.52 -7.37
C GLU A 16 -3.74 3.84 -7.25
N ALA A 17 -3.60 4.38 -6.04
CA ALA A 17 -2.79 5.56 -5.77
C ALA A 17 -1.32 5.32 -6.13
N VAL A 18 -0.73 4.19 -5.72
CA VAL A 18 0.66 3.82 -6.08
C VAL A 18 0.83 3.73 -7.59
N GLU A 19 -0.09 3.07 -8.29
CA GLU A 19 -0.03 2.95 -9.75
C GLU A 19 -0.09 4.30 -10.46
N ARG A 20 -0.93 5.23 -9.98
CA ARG A 20 -1.00 6.60 -10.50
C ARG A 20 0.30 7.37 -10.24
N LEU A 21 0.88 7.23 -9.05
CA LEU A 21 2.16 7.85 -8.69
C LEU A 21 3.31 7.30 -9.54
N ARG A 22 3.35 6.00 -9.81
CA ARG A 22 4.36 5.38 -10.70
C ARG A 22 4.27 5.90 -12.13
N ARG A 23 3.05 6.12 -12.65
CA ARG A 23 2.87 6.79 -13.95
C ARG A 23 3.38 8.22 -13.91
N ALA A 24 3.04 8.98 -12.86
CA ALA A 24 3.54 10.34 -12.67
C ALA A 24 5.07 10.39 -12.60
N LEU A 25 5.71 9.40 -11.96
CA LEU A 25 7.17 9.26 -11.91
C LEU A 25 7.76 9.09 -13.31
N GLY A 26 7.14 8.25 -14.14
CA GLY A 26 7.53 8.11 -15.55
C GLY A 26 7.42 9.41 -16.35
N HIS A 27 6.48 10.30 -16.02
CA HIS A 27 6.41 11.64 -16.59
C HIS A 27 7.50 12.57 -16.01
N ALA A 28 7.71 12.55 -14.70
CA ALA A 28 8.72 13.37 -14.02
C ALA A 28 10.13 13.11 -14.56
N GLN A 29 10.47 11.84 -14.85
CA GLN A 29 11.76 11.45 -15.42
C GLN A 29 12.04 12.04 -16.81
N ARG A 30 11.02 12.55 -17.52
CA ARG A 30 11.16 13.18 -18.83
C ARG A 30 11.34 14.70 -18.76
N ILE A 31 11.30 15.29 -17.57
CA ILE A 31 11.52 16.72 -17.38
C ILE A 31 12.95 17.07 -17.82
N PRO A 32 13.14 18.04 -18.75
CA PRO A 32 14.46 18.38 -19.26
C PRO A 32 15.37 18.99 -18.18
N GLN A 33 14.81 19.79 -17.27
CA GLN A 33 15.54 20.45 -16.20
C GLN A 33 15.96 19.41 -15.14
N PRO A 34 17.27 19.21 -14.89
CA PRO A 34 17.74 18.12 -14.04
C PRO A 34 17.35 18.29 -12.57
N GLU A 35 17.37 19.51 -12.03
CA GLU A 35 16.99 19.78 -10.65
C GLU A 35 15.50 19.52 -10.44
N ILE A 36 14.64 20.07 -11.31
CA ILE A 36 13.19 19.84 -11.27
C ILE A 36 12.86 18.35 -11.44
N ARG A 37 13.52 17.67 -12.40
CA ARG A 37 13.35 16.23 -12.60
C ARG A 37 13.66 15.45 -11.33
N LYS A 38 14.79 15.76 -10.68
CA LYS A 38 15.22 15.10 -9.45
C LYS A 38 14.24 15.37 -8.32
N ASP A 39 13.90 16.62 -8.06
CA ASP A 39 13.00 16.99 -6.95
C ASP A 39 11.60 16.37 -7.11
N CYS A 40 11.06 16.37 -8.33
CA CYS A 40 9.79 15.71 -8.62
C CYS A 40 9.89 14.19 -8.47
N SER A 41 10.96 13.58 -8.98
CA SER A 41 11.14 12.12 -8.90
C SER A 41 11.33 11.65 -7.46
N ASP A 42 12.17 12.35 -6.69
CA ASP A 42 12.44 12.06 -5.28
C ASP A 42 11.15 12.17 -4.45
N SER A 43 10.39 13.24 -4.66
CA SER A 43 9.11 13.46 -3.97
C SER A 43 8.09 12.35 -4.28
N LEU A 44 7.96 11.97 -5.55
CA LEU A 44 7.05 10.89 -5.96
C LEU A 44 7.48 9.54 -5.39
N GLN A 45 8.79 9.25 -5.38
CA GLN A 45 9.31 8.02 -4.82
C GLN A 45 9.03 7.91 -3.32
N ILE A 46 9.20 9.00 -2.56
CA ILE A 46 8.87 9.04 -1.12
C ILE A 46 7.41 8.65 -0.86
N TRP A 47 6.48 9.16 -1.69
CA TRP A 47 5.07 8.84 -1.54
C TRP A 47 4.74 7.40 -1.93
N ILE A 48 5.37 6.88 -2.99
CA ILE A 48 5.23 5.48 -3.39
C ILE A 48 5.70 4.56 -2.25
N ASP A 49 6.92 4.77 -1.74
CA ASP A 49 7.51 3.94 -0.70
C ASP A 49 6.68 3.96 0.58
N ARG A 50 6.12 5.13 0.93
CA ARG A 50 5.25 5.27 2.10
C ARG A 50 3.96 4.46 1.95
N ILE A 51 3.28 4.56 0.81
CA ILE A 51 2.01 3.86 0.61
C ILE A 51 2.25 2.36 0.47
N ASP A 52 3.30 1.94 -0.25
CA ASP A 52 3.70 0.53 -0.35
C ASP A 52 3.95 -0.06 1.05
N ARG A 53 4.65 0.68 1.93
CA ARG A 53 4.83 0.26 3.33
C ARG A 53 3.52 0.17 4.12
N GLU A 54 2.62 1.15 3.97
CA GLU A 54 1.31 1.11 4.64
C GLU A 54 0.48 -0.10 4.19
N ILE A 55 0.55 -0.46 2.90
CA ILE A 55 -0.06 -1.67 2.34
C ILE A 55 0.56 -2.93 2.97
N GLU A 56 1.89 -3.03 2.99
CA GLU A 56 2.60 -4.17 3.57
C GLU A 56 2.25 -4.37 5.05
N GLU A 57 2.25 -3.30 5.84
CA GLU A 57 1.90 -3.34 7.26
C GLU A 57 0.44 -3.77 7.46
N TYR A 58 -0.48 -3.29 6.63
CA TYR A 58 -1.89 -3.71 6.67
C TYR A 58 -2.03 -5.21 6.36
N LEU A 59 -1.36 -5.71 5.32
CA LEU A 59 -1.38 -7.12 4.93
C LEU A 59 -0.77 -8.01 6.01
N ALA A 60 0.35 -7.60 6.62
CA ALA A 60 1.00 -8.32 7.71
C ALA A 60 0.08 -8.43 8.94
N ARG A 61 -0.61 -7.33 9.31
CA ARG A 61 -1.59 -7.35 10.41
C ARG A 61 -2.76 -8.29 10.10
N LYS A 62 -3.28 -8.26 8.87
CA LYS A 62 -4.37 -9.15 8.42
C LYS A 62 -3.93 -10.61 8.45
N ALA A 63 -2.72 -10.92 7.95
CA ALA A 63 -2.17 -12.27 8.00
C ALA A 63 -1.98 -12.77 9.45
N GLY A 64 -1.42 -11.94 10.33
CA GLY A 64 -1.26 -12.24 11.75
C GLY A 64 -2.60 -12.48 12.46
N ALA A 65 -3.60 -11.64 12.19
CA ALA A 65 -4.95 -11.81 12.72
C ALA A 65 -5.60 -13.12 12.26
N THR A 66 -5.45 -13.50 10.97
CA THR A 66 -5.98 -14.77 10.47
C THR A 66 -5.32 -16.00 11.07
N SER A 67 -4.04 -15.91 11.48
CA SER A 67 -3.32 -16.99 12.13
C SER A 67 -3.73 -17.17 13.60
N ALA A 68 -3.95 -16.06 14.31
CA ALA A 68 -4.48 -16.06 15.68
C ALA A 68 -5.93 -16.58 15.73
N GLU A 69 -6.76 -16.17 14.78
CA GLU A 69 -8.15 -16.63 14.68
C GLU A 69 -8.22 -18.15 14.42
N LYS A 70 -7.40 -18.70 13.51
CA LYS A 70 -7.33 -20.15 13.25
C LYS A 70 -6.89 -20.98 14.46
N LYS A 71 -6.01 -20.45 15.32
CA LYS A 71 -5.55 -21.14 16.54
C LYS A 71 -6.64 -21.21 17.59
N SER A 72 -7.45 -20.16 17.73
CA SER A 72 -8.58 -20.12 18.68
C SER A 72 -9.73 -21.04 18.28
N ILE A 73 -10.05 -21.16 16.98
CA ILE A 73 -11.12 -22.06 16.52
C ILE A 73 -10.73 -23.54 16.77
N LYS A 74 -9.45 -23.90 16.59
CA LYS A 74 -8.94 -25.25 16.87
C LYS A 74 -8.98 -25.61 18.36
N ALA A 75 -8.80 -24.62 19.25
CA ALA A 75 -8.88 -24.82 20.70
C ALA A 75 -10.32 -24.94 21.22
N ALA A 76 -11.31 -24.42 20.49
CA ALA A 76 -12.73 -24.51 20.85
C ALA A 76 -13.44 -25.74 20.25
N SER A 77 -12.77 -26.52 19.41
CA SER A 77 -13.34 -27.67 18.68
C SER A 77 -12.77 -29.03 19.11
N GLY A 78 -11.96 -29.06 20.17
CA GLY A 78 -11.37 -30.28 20.75
C GLY A 78 -11.62 -30.32 22.25
#